data_AF-A0A933Q854-F1
#
_entry.id   AF-A0A933Q854-F1
#
_cell.length_a   1.000
_cell.length_b   1.000
_cell.length_c   1.000
_cell.angle_alpha   90.00
_cell.angle_beta   90.00
_cell.angle_gamma   90.00
#
_symmetry.space_group_name_H-M   'P 1'
#
loop_
_entity.id
_entity.type
_entity.pdbx_description
1 polymer ?
#
loop_
_entity_poly.entity_id
_entity_poly.type
_entity_poly.pdbx_seq_one_letter_code
_entity_poly.pdbx_strand_id
1 'polypeptide(L)'
;MHTLSVLLLFLSIIITTFNRGFFSFPALVMVLSILAILVKLFLKSPKQAFRIPLPFLQLLFVVVYSLFMFFSGGIYQGDNLASYLLYFLPLVSFPLVLTYILDLRNFSSRVLKYRFYFLLLLALTVRILIIIASPRPVIDVFTILKESPFVFLSGQNPYDTVYSPVYPGVATDYYPYWPASFILQIPFVYIFGDPRILLGFADILVAAGL
;
A
#
# COMPACT_ATOMS: atom_id res chain seq x y z
N MET A 1 14.06 9.84 -20.95
CA MET A 1 12.74 9.23 -21.28
C MET A 1 12.71 7.71 -21.12
N HIS A 2 13.83 6.97 -21.23
CA HIS A 2 13.86 5.50 -21.11
C HIS A 2 13.57 4.94 -19.71
N THR A 3 14.01 5.61 -18.66
CA THR A 3 13.81 5.19 -17.26
C THR A 3 12.34 5.22 -16.84
N LEU A 4 11.59 6.21 -17.34
CA LEU A 4 10.17 6.39 -17.02
C LEU A 4 9.31 5.27 -17.59
N SER A 5 9.60 4.81 -18.81
CA SER A 5 8.87 3.71 -19.46
C SER A 5 9.04 2.37 -18.74
N VAL A 6 10.26 2.08 -18.29
CA VAL A 6 10.57 0.87 -17.52
C VAL A 6 9.95 0.94 -16.13
N LEU A 7 10.01 2.11 -15.48
CA LEU A 7 9.37 2.35 -14.19
C LEU A 7 7.85 2.19 -14.27
N LEU A 8 7.20 2.73 -15.32
CA LEU A 8 5.76 2.60 -15.53
C LEU A 8 5.34 1.16 -15.79
N LEU A 9 6.10 0.41 -16.58
CA LEU A 9 5.88 -1.02 -16.77
C LEU A 9 6.01 -1.78 -15.44
N PHE A 10 7.06 -1.51 -14.66
CA PHE A 10 7.28 -2.10 -13.34
C PHE A 10 6.16 -1.78 -12.34
N LEU A 11 5.73 -0.52 -12.29
CA LEU A 11 4.60 -0.07 -11.47
C LEU A 11 3.30 -0.76 -11.88
N SER A 12 3.05 -0.91 -13.19
CA SER A 12 1.85 -1.58 -13.69
C SER A 12 1.80 -3.06 -13.28
N ILE A 13 2.96 -3.70 -13.16
CA ILE A 13 3.09 -5.09 -12.71
C ILE A 13 2.80 -5.16 -11.22
N ILE A 14 3.45 -4.35 -10.40
CA ILE A 14 3.17 -4.31 -8.96
C ILE A 14 1.68 -4.08 -8.69
N ILE A 15 1.07 -3.12 -9.39
CA ILE A 15 -0.35 -2.78 -9.21
C ILE A 15 -1.28 -3.96 -9.56
N THR A 16 -0.95 -4.77 -10.57
CA THR A 16 -1.77 -5.93 -10.98
C THR A 16 -1.46 -7.22 -10.22
N THR A 17 -0.28 -7.31 -9.60
CA THR A 17 0.19 -8.54 -8.95
C THR A 17 -0.34 -8.67 -7.52
N PHE A 18 -0.50 -7.56 -6.81
CA PHE A 18 -0.99 -7.56 -5.43
C PHE A 18 -2.53 -7.59 -5.40
N ASN A 19 -3.10 -8.74 -5.04
CA ASN A 19 -4.51 -8.82 -4.66
C ASN A 19 -4.61 -8.73 -3.13
N ARG A 20 -5.06 -7.57 -2.62
CA ARG A 20 -5.29 -7.34 -1.18
C ARG A 20 -4.10 -7.78 -0.32
N GLY A 21 -2.87 -7.49 -0.73
CA GLY A 21 -1.67 -7.83 0.04
C GLY A 21 -1.18 -9.28 -0.04
N PHE A 22 -1.85 -10.15 -0.79
CA PHE A 22 -1.40 -11.53 -1.01
C PHE A 22 -0.77 -11.72 -2.39
N PHE A 23 0.32 -12.49 -2.42
CA PHE A 23 0.87 -13.02 -3.65
C PHE A 23 0.18 -14.34 -3.97
N SER A 24 -0.45 -14.44 -5.14
CA SER A 24 -0.87 -15.72 -5.69
C SER A 24 0.29 -16.36 -6.46
N PHE A 25 0.27 -17.69 -6.62
CA PHE A 25 1.25 -18.38 -7.45
C PHE A 25 1.28 -17.84 -8.92
N PRO A 26 0.13 -17.57 -9.57
CA PRO A 26 0.12 -16.88 -10.87
C PRO A 26 0.79 -15.50 -10.83
N ALA A 27 0.59 -14.74 -9.76
CA ALA A 27 1.26 -13.46 -9.55
C ALA A 27 2.79 -13.61 -9.51
N LEU A 28 3.31 -14.60 -8.77
CA LEU A 28 4.74 -14.90 -8.74
C LEU A 28 5.29 -15.24 -10.13
N VAL A 29 4.61 -16.12 -10.88
CA VAL A 29 5.01 -16.49 -12.25
C VAL A 29 5.03 -15.26 -13.16
N MET A 30 4.06 -14.36 -13.02
CA MET A 30 4.02 -13.10 -13.76
C MET A 30 5.21 -12.19 -13.41
N VAL A 31 5.51 -11.98 -12.12
CA VAL A 31 6.69 -11.20 -11.70
C VAL A 31 7.97 -11.79 -12.27
N LEU A 32 8.18 -13.11 -12.13
CA LEU A 32 9.40 -13.77 -12.58
C LEU A 32 9.56 -13.73 -14.10
N SER A 33 8.47 -13.96 -14.85
CA SER A 33 8.48 -13.89 -16.32
C SER A 33 8.88 -12.50 -16.79
N ILE A 34 8.36 -11.46 -16.14
CA ILE A 34 8.66 -10.08 -16.54
C ILE A 34 10.03 -9.63 -16.05
N LEU A 35 10.47 -10.05 -14.86
CA LEU A 35 11.84 -9.84 -14.41
C LEU A 35 12.83 -10.48 -15.39
N ALA A 36 12.57 -11.70 -15.86
CA ALA A 36 13.39 -12.36 -16.87
C ALA A 36 13.42 -11.59 -18.19
N ILE A 37 12.27 -11.03 -18.62
CA ILE A 37 12.21 -10.12 -19.78
C ILE A 37 13.07 -8.88 -19.51
N LEU A 38 12.92 -8.21 -18.37
CA LEU A 38 13.68 -7.00 -18.00
C LEU A 38 15.20 -7.27 -17.95
N VAL A 39 15.62 -8.37 -17.32
CA VAL A 39 17.03 -8.78 -17.25
C VAL A 39 17.58 -9.09 -18.64
N LYS A 40 16.86 -9.89 -19.44
CA LYS A 40 17.25 -10.20 -20.82
C LYS A 40 17.38 -8.93 -21.67
N LEU A 41 16.48 -7.97 -21.48
CA LEU A 41 16.52 -6.67 -22.15
C LEU A 41 17.72 -5.83 -21.70
N PHE A 42 18.01 -5.79 -20.39
CA PHE A 42 19.16 -5.07 -19.84
C PHE A 42 20.50 -5.65 -20.34
N LEU A 43 20.59 -6.97 -20.43
CA LEU A 43 21.81 -7.68 -20.87
C LEU A 43 22.05 -7.61 -22.38
N LYS A 44 21.01 -7.52 -23.23
CA LYS A 44 21.18 -7.58 -24.69
C LYS A 44 21.80 -6.35 -25.32
N SER A 45 21.63 -5.15 -24.74
CA SER A 45 22.36 -3.93 -25.12
C SER A 45 21.89 -2.74 -24.27
N PRO A 46 22.69 -2.22 -23.33
CA PRO A 46 22.33 -1.00 -22.58
C PRO A 46 22.15 0.23 -23.50
N LYS A 47 22.70 0.19 -24.72
CA LYS A 47 22.63 1.27 -25.72
C LYS A 47 21.43 1.18 -26.68
N GLN A 48 20.81 0.00 -26.85
CA GLN A 48 19.58 -0.15 -27.62
C GLN A 48 18.39 -0.16 -26.69
N ALA A 49 18.14 0.97 -26.03
CA ALA A 49 16.98 1.14 -25.19
C ALA A 49 15.71 1.11 -26.06
N PHE A 50 14.84 0.13 -25.81
CA PHE A 50 13.53 0.05 -26.43
C PHE A 50 12.80 1.39 -26.27
N ARG A 51 12.37 1.98 -27.39
CA ARG A 51 11.47 3.13 -27.38
C ARG A 51 10.06 2.60 -27.38
N ILE A 52 9.51 2.30 -26.20
CA ILE A 52 8.07 2.08 -26.09
C ILE A 52 7.42 3.45 -26.34
N PRO A 53 6.51 3.57 -27.33
CA PRO A 53 5.80 4.82 -27.56
C PRO A 53 5.09 5.26 -26.29
N LEU A 54 5.23 6.53 -25.90
CA LEU A 54 4.53 7.09 -24.75
C LEU A 54 3.01 6.79 -24.77
N PRO A 55 2.30 6.88 -25.91
CA PRO A 55 0.87 6.55 -25.97
C PRO A 55 0.55 5.10 -25.57
N PHE A 56 1.42 4.14 -25.90
CA PHE A 56 1.24 2.75 -25.51
C PHE A 56 1.36 2.57 -23.99
N LEU A 57 2.29 3.28 -23.35
CA LEU A 57 2.45 3.25 -21.89
C LEU A 57 1.27 3.89 -21.16
N GLN A 58 0.74 5.00 -21.70
CA GLN A 58 -0.45 5.65 -21.19
C GLN A 58 -1.65 4.70 -21.26
N LEU A 59 -1.84 4.01 -22.39
CA LEU A 59 -2.88 3.01 -22.57
C LEU A 59 -2.71 1.83 -21.59
N LEU A 60 -1.50 1.28 -21.48
CA LEU A 60 -1.21 0.19 -20.55
C LEU A 60 -1.52 0.59 -19.11
N PHE A 61 -1.12 1.79 -18.70
CA PHE A 61 -1.43 2.33 -17.38
C PHE A 61 -2.94 2.45 -17.15
N VAL A 62 -3.69 2.99 -18.11
CA VAL A 62 -5.15 3.11 -18.05
C VAL A 62 -5.81 1.74 -17.86
N VAL A 63 -5.40 0.75 -18.65
CA VAL A 63 -5.93 -0.62 -18.58
C VAL A 63 -5.64 -1.23 -17.21
N VAL A 64 -4.39 -1.14 -16.74
CA VAL A 64 -3.97 -1.69 -15.45
C VAL A 64 -4.66 -1.02 -14.28
N TYR A 65 -4.74 0.30 -14.28
CA TYR A 65 -5.45 1.02 -13.24
C TYR A 65 -6.94 0.65 -13.24
N SER A 66 -7.54 0.47 -14.42
CA SER A 66 -8.93 0.03 -14.54
C SER A 66 -9.13 -1.37 -13.95
N LEU A 67 -8.20 -2.29 -14.19
CA LEU A 67 -8.20 -3.61 -13.55
C LEU A 67 -8.06 -3.49 -12.02
N PHE A 68 -7.17 -2.63 -11.53
CA PHE A 68 -7.01 -2.36 -10.10
C PHE A 68 -8.32 -1.92 -9.44
N MET A 69 -9.19 -1.17 -10.12
CA MET A 69 -10.50 -0.80 -9.56
C MET A 69 -11.35 -2.02 -9.20
N PHE A 70 -11.30 -3.09 -10.00
CA PHE A 70 -12.04 -4.34 -9.74
C PHE A 70 -11.44 -5.18 -8.60
N PHE A 71 -10.12 -5.05 -8.37
CA PHE A 71 -9.42 -5.77 -7.30
C PHE A 71 -9.18 -4.91 -6.05
N SER A 72 -9.65 -3.67 -6.06
CA SER A 72 -9.51 -2.74 -4.95
C SER A 72 -10.27 -3.23 -3.72
N GLY A 73 -9.87 -2.74 -2.55
CA GLY A 73 -10.42 -3.15 -1.25
C GLY A 73 -9.33 -3.52 -0.25
N GLY A 74 -9.76 -3.94 0.93
CA GLY A 74 -8.89 -4.29 2.06
C GLY A 74 -9.10 -5.73 2.51
N ILE A 75 -8.18 -6.20 3.35
CA ILE A 75 -8.29 -7.51 4.01
C ILE A 75 -9.10 -7.35 5.30
N TYR A 76 -9.89 -8.36 5.68
CA TYR A 76 -10.67 -8.39 6.93
C TYR A 76 -11.63 -7.19 7.07
N GLN A 77 -12.16 -6.72 5.95
CA GLN A 77 -13.17 -5.66 5.94
C GLN A 77 -14.54 -6.22 6.38
N GLY A 78 -15.22 -5.52 7.27
CA GLY A 78 -16.62 -5.79 7.59
C GLY A 78 -17.57 -5.24 6.53
N ASP A 79 -18.84 -5.61 6.64
CA ASP A 79 -19.92 -5.03 5.85
C ASP A 79 -20.34 -3.67 6.46
N ASN A 80 -19.64 -2.61 6.08
CA ASN A 80 -19.92 -1.27 6.57
C ASN A 80 -19.63 -0.19 5.50
N LEU A 81 -20.14 1.02 5.75
CA LEU A 81 -19.99 2.15 4.84
C LEU A 81 -18.53 2.44 4.48
N ALA A 82 -17.59 2.30 5.42
CA ALA A 82 -16.18 2.57 5.15
C ALA A 82 -15.59 1.58 4.13
N SER A 83 -15.97 0.31 4.20
CA SER A 83 -15.61 -0.70 3.19
C SER A 83 -16.13 -0.32 1.81
N TYR A 84 -17.39 0.12 1.71
CA TYR A 84 -17.96 0.57 0.44
C TYR A 84 -17.22 1.79 -0.11
N LEU A 85 -16.96 2.80 0.72
CA LEU A 85 -16.21 3.99 0.32
C LEU A 85 -14.80 3.64 -0.21
N LEU A 86 -14.12 2.66 0.39
CA LEU A 86 -12.82 2.20 -0.10
C LEU A 86 -12.88 1.63 -1.52
N TYR A 87 -13.99 0.98 -1.92
CA TYR A 87 -14.18 0.51 -3.31
C TYR A 87 -14.42 1.65 -4.30
N PHE A 88 -15.00 2.77 -3.85
CA PHE A 88 -15.28 3.93 -4.72
C PHE A 88 -14.08 4.89 -4.84
N LEU A 89 -13.16 4.93 -3.87
CA LEU A 89 -12.01 5.84 -3.90
C LEU A 89 -11.15 5.76 -5.16
N PRO A 90 -10.86 4.57 -5.73
CA PRO A 90 -10.13 4.48 -7.00
C PRO A 90 -10.76 5.28 -8.15
N LEU A 91 -12.10 5.41 -8.19
CA LEU A 91 -12.80 6.21 -9.20
C LEU A 91 -12.53 7.71 -9.04
N VAL A 92 -12.30 8.16 -7.81
CA VAL A 92 -11.99 9.57 -7.50
C VAL A 92 -10.51 9.86 -7.76
N SER A 93 -9.60 8.95 -7.41
CA SER A 93 -8.17 9.13 -7.65
C SER A 93 -7.79 8.94 -9.12
N PHE A 94 -8.54 8.16 -9.90
CA PHE A 94 -8.19 7.86 -11.29
C PHE A 94 -8.03 9.11 -12.18
N PRO A 95 -9.02 10.04 -12.25
CA PRO A 95 -8.86 11.27 -13.04
C PRO A 95 -7.66 12.11 -12.59
N LEU A 96 -7.38 12.15 -11.28
CA LEU A 96 -6.24 12.91 -10.73
C LEU A 96 -4.91 12.31 -11.18
N VAL A 97 -4.79 10.98 -11.13
CA VAL A 97 -3.59 10.27 -11.59
C VAL A 97 -3.40 10.42 -13.09
N LEU A 98 -4.48 10.36 -13.88
CA LEU A 98 -4.42 10.60 -15.32
C LEU A 98 -3.83 11.97 -15.68
N THR A 99 -4.02 13.00 -14.84
CA THR A 99 -3.42 14.32 -15.09
C THR A 99 -1.89 14.34 -15.05
N TYR A 100 -1.24 13.34 -14.43
CA TYR A 100 0.22 13.20 -14.44
C TYR A 100 0.75 12.48 -15.68
N ILE A 101 -0.14 11.77 -16.39
CA ILE A 101 0.22 10.84 -17.44
C ILE A 101 -0.17 11.38 -18.80
N LEU A 102 -1.34 11.99 -18.89
CA LEU A 102 -1.88 12.60 -20.10
C LEU A 102 -1.52 14.09 -20.13
N ASP A 103 -1.16 14.60 -21.30
CA ASP A 103 -0.94 16.02 -21.52
C ASP A 103 -2.29 16.75 -21.58
N LEU A 104 -2.87 17.02 -20.41
CA LEU A 104 -4.19 17.65 -20.27
C LEU A 104 -4.06 19.18 -20.20
N ARG A 105 -3.50 19.81 -21.23
CA ARG A 105 -3.35 21.29 -21.28
C ARG A 105 -4.67 22.05 -21.14
N ASN A 106 -5.79 21.37 -21.41
CA ASN A 106 -7.14 21.90 -21.30
C ASN A 106 -7.77 21.71 -19.90
N PHE A 107 -7.07 21.09 -18.94
CA PHE A 107 -7.58 20.92 -17.59
C PHE A 107 -7.46 22.20 -16.76
N SER A 108 -8.35 22.38 -15.79
CA SER A 108 -8.33 23.54 -14.89
C SER A 108 -6.97 23.70 -14.21
N SER A 109 -6.36 24.88 -14.35
CA SER A 109 -5.06 25.21 -13.76
C SER A 109 -5.03 25.03 -12.25
N ARG A 110 -6.17 25.20 -11.57
CA ARG A 110 -6.32 24.94 -10.13
C ARG A 110 -6.19 23.45 -9.81
N VAL A 111 -6.82 22.57 -10.59
CA VAL A 111 -6.74 21.11 -10.38
C VAL A 111 -5.30 20.64 -10.57
N LEU A 112 -4.63 21.10 -11.62
CA LEU A 112 -3.22 20.76 -11.87
C LEU A 112 -2.27 21.26 -10.78
N LYS A 113 -2.58 22.40 -10.15
CA LYS A 113 -1.82 22.95 -9.02
C LYS A 113 -1.99 22.13 -7.74
N TYR A 114 -3.22 21.69 -7.44
CA TYR A 114 -3.54 21.06 -6.15
C TYR A 114 -3.67 19.52 -6.18
N ARG A 115 -3.58 18.88 -7.34
CA ARG A 115 -3.69 17.42 -7.51
C ARG A 115 -2.84 16.59 -6.55
N PHE A 116 -1.62 17.03 -6.24
CA PHE A 116 -0.75 16.34 -5.30
C PHE A 116 -1.36 16.30 -3.89
N TYR A 117 -1.81 17.46 -3.40
CA TYR A 117 -2.47 17.57 -2.10
C TYR A 117 -3.79 16.80 -2.06
N PHE A 118 -4.54 16.74 -3.16
CA PHE A 118 -5.72 15.88 -3.25
C PHE A 118 -5.38 14.40 -3.16
N LEU A 119 -4.32 13.95 -3.84
CA LEU A 119 -3.86 12.56 -3.73
C LEU A 119 -3.38 12.24 -2.32
N LEU A 120 -2.68 13.17 -1.66
CA LEU A 120 -2.27 13.02 -0.26
C LEU A 120 -3.50 12.89 0.65
N LEU A 121 -4.50 13.77 0.48
CA LEU A 121 -5.76 13.71 1.22
C LEU A 121 -6.50 12.38 0.99
N LEU A 122 -6.53 11.90 -0.24
CA LEU A 122 -7.11 10.59 -0.57
C LEU A 122 -6.36 9.45 0.11
N ALA A 123 -5.02 9.49 0.13
CA ALA A 123 -4.21 8.50 0.85
C ALA A 123 -4.53 8.48 2.35
N LEU A 124 -4.66 9.65 2.99
CA LEU A 124 -5.08 9.75 4.39
C LEU A 124 -6.49 9.24 4.62
N THR A 125 -7.40 9.54 3.69
CA THR A 125 -8.77 9.05 3.73
C THR A 125 -8.80 7.51 3.67
N VAL A 126 -7.99 6.91 2.79
CA VAL A 126 -7.82 5.44 2.73
C VAL A 126 -7.31 4.89 4.07
N ARG A 127 -6.31 5.52 4.69
CA ARG A 127 -5.74 5.10 5.98
C ARG A 127 -6.77 5.13 7.12
N ILE A 128 -7.61 6.17 7.17
CA ILE A 128 -8.67 6.27 8.18
C ILE A 128 -9.75 5.22 7.89
N LEU A 129 -10.21 5.13 6.64
CA LEU A 129 -11.27 4.21 6.27
C LEU A 129 -10.87 2.75 6.46
N ILE A 130 -9.60 2.36 6.26
CA ILE A 130 -9.19 0.97 6.48
C ILE A 130 -9.23 0.58 7.96
N ILE A 131 -8.94 1.51 8.88
CA ILE A 131 -9.06 1.28 10.33
C ILE A 131 -10.52 1.04 10.71
N ILE A 132 -11.43 1.83 10.15
CA ILE A 132 -12.88 1.71 10.39
C ILE A 132 -13.45 0.45 9.71
N ALA A 133 -13.05 0.20 8.47
CA ALA A 133 -13.52 -0.93 7.66
C ALA A 133 -13.07 -2.27 8.25
N SER A 134 -11.86 -2.32 8.83
CA SER A 134 -11.28 -3.52 9.45
C SER A 134 -10.87 -3.23 10.91
N PRO A 135 -11.82 -3.15 11.85
CA PRO A 135 -11.52 -2.76 13.23
C PRO A 135 -10.81 -3.88 14.03
N ARG A 136 -10.93 -5.13 13.58
CA ARG A 136 -10.35 -6.32 14.23
C ARG A 136 -9.77 -7.27 13.16
N PRO A 137 -8.68 -6.88 12.48
CA PRO A 137 -8.07 -7.75 11.47
C PRO A 137 -7.54 -9.03 12.13
N VAL A 138 -7.84 -10.18 11.52
CA VAL A 138 -7.47 -11.50 12.04
C VAL A 138 -6.05 -11.84 11.57
N ILE A 139 -5.07 -11.07 12.06
CA ILE A 139 -3.62 -11.26 11.83
C ILE A 139 -2.84 -11.08 13.13
N ASP A 140 -1.85 -11.93 13.33
CA ASP A 140 -0.93 -11.91 14.47
C ASP A 140 -0.21 -10.57 14.64
N VAL A 141 0.27 -9.97 13.55
CA VAL A 141 0.98 -8.68 13.55
C VAL A 141 0.17 -7.58 14.24
N PHE A 142 -1.13 -7.50 13.96
CA PHE A 142 -1.98 -6.48 14.56
C PHE A 142 -2.11 -6.68 16.07
N THR A 143 -2.35 -7.91 16.50
CA THR A 143 -2.48 -8.27 17.92
C THR A 143 -1.17 -8.02 18.67
N ILE A 144 -0.05 -8.52 18.14
CA ILE A 144 1.28 -8.36 18.73
C ILE A 144 1.63 -6.87 18.88
N LEU A 145 1.45 -6.05 17.84
CA LEU A 145 1.75 -4.62 17.89
C LEU A 145 0.79 -3.81 18.77
N LYS A 146 -0.42 -4.33 19.01
CA LYS A 146 -1.40 -3.72 19.91
C LYS A 146 -1.13 -4.06 21.38
N GLU A 147 -0.66 -5.26 21.68
CA GLU A 147 -0.46 -5.74 23.05
C GLU A 147 0.95 -5.46 23.59
N SER A 148 1.99 -5.57 22.75
CA SER A 148 3.39 -5.39 23.16
C SER A 148 3.71 -4.05 23.84
N PRO A 149 3.10 -2.90 23.48
CA PRO A 149 3.32 -1.67 24.24
C PRO A 149 2.87 -1.78 25.69
N PHE A 150 1.75 -2.45 25.97
CA PHE A 150 1.25 -2.63 27.33
C PHE A 150 2.08 -3.65 28.12
N VAL A 151 2.55 -4.71 27.46
CA VAL A 151 3.50 -5.67 28.05
C VAL A 151 4.76 -4.94 28.51
N PHE A 152 5.34 -4.12 27.63
CA PHE A 152 6.53 -3.32 27.96
C PHE A 152 6.26 -2.33 29.12
N LEU A 153 5.14 -1.60 29.07
CA LEU A 153 4.76 -0.65 30.12
C LEU A 153 4.47 -1.34 31.47
N SER A 154 4.13 -2.62 31.47
CA SER A 154 3.95 -3.42 32.69
C SER A 154 5.27 -3.93 33.29
N GLY A 155 6.41 -3.60 32.69
CA GLY A 155 7.74 -4.07 33.11
C GLY A 155 8.08 -5.49 32.67
N GLN A 156 7.26 -6.08 31.79
CA GLN A 156 7.49 -7.40 31.21
C GLN A 156 8.27 -7.29 29.90
N ASN A 157 9.04 -8.33 29.57
CA ASN A 157 9.79 -8.40 28.32
C ASN A 157 8.88 -8.84 27.15
N PRO A 158 8.62 -7.99 26.14
CA PRO A 158 7.78 -8.35 25.00
C PRO A 158 8.28 -9.57 24.19
N TYR A 159 9.57 -9.90 24.27
CA TYR A 159 10.16 -11.07 23.60
C TYR A 159 9.94 -12.39 24.35
N ASP A 160 9.49 -12.33 25.61
CA ASP A 160 9.27 -13.47 26.49
C ASP A 160 7.83 -13.42 27.03
N THR A 161 6.86 -13.20 26.13
CA THR A 161 5.44 -13.06 26.46
C THR A 161 4.59 -13.83 25.45
N VAL A 162 3.51 -14.43 25.94
CA VAL A 162 2.48 -15.04 25.09
C VAL A 162 1.38 -14.02 24.81
N TYR A 163 1.21 -13.68 23.55
CA TYR A 163 0.18 -12.76 23.06
C TYR A 163 -1.15 -13.48 22.81
N SER A 164 -2.23 -12.70 22.66
CA SER A 164 -3.54 -13.28 22.36
C SER A 164 -3.50 -14.09 21.05
N PRO A 165 -3.99 -15.34 21.05
CA PRO A 165 -3.97 -16.18 19.87
C PRO A 165 -4.93 -15.65 18.81
N VAL A 166 -4.45 -15.60 17.56
CA VAL A 166 -5.25 -15.20 16.40
C VAL A 166 -5.75 -16.40 15.60
N TYR A 167 -4.95 -17.47 15.52
CA TYR A 167 -5.26 -18.67 14.75
C TYR A 167 -5.60 -19.84 15.67
N PRO A 168 -6.64 -20.64 15.36
CA PRO A 168 -7.01 -21.78 16.18
C PRO A 168 -5.87 -22.79 16.33
N GLY A 169 -5.55 -23.15 17.58
CA GLY A 169 -4.51 -24.13 17.89
C GLY A 169 -3.06 -23.63 17.76
N VAL A 170 -2.86 -22.33 17.52
CA VAL A 170 -1.52 -21.74 17.39
C VAL A 170 -1.30 -20.75 18.54
N ALA A 171 -0.30 -21.02 19.38
CA ALA A 171 0.16 -20.06 20.38
C ALA A 171 0.91 -18.90 19.68
N THR A 172 0.75 -17.69 20.20
CA THR A 172 1.50 -16.51 19.73
C THR A 172 2.55 -16.16 20.79
N ASP A 173 3.54 -17.04 20.94
CA ASP A 173 4.58 -17.04 21.96
C ASP A 173 5.91 -16.46 21.44
N TYR A 174 5.83 -15.52 20.49
CA TYR A 174 6.99 -14.92 19.86
C TYR A 174 6.77 -13.44 19.52
N TYR A 175 7.86 -12.67 19.48
CA TYR A 175 7.87 -11.29 18.99
C TYR A 175 8.90 -11.13 17.85
N PRO A 176 8.48 -11.00 16.58
CA PRO A 176 9.40 -11.10 15.45
C PRO A 176 10.04 -9.76 15.04
N TYR A 177 9.81 -8.67 15.78
CA TYR A 177 10.20 -7.32 15.38
C TYR A 177 11.28 -6.70 16.29
N TRP A 178 11.91 -5.64 15.82
CA TRP A 178 12.90 -4.87 16.57
C TRP A 178 12.27 -4.07 17.72
N PRO A 179 12.99 -3.74 18.81
CA PRO A 179 12.38 -3.08 19.97
C PRO A 179 11.68 -1.75 19.64
N ALA A 180 12.19 -1.03 18.63
CA ALA A 180 11.59 0.19 18.13
C ALA A 180 10.11 0.02 17.72
N SER A 181 9.69 -1.17 17.24
CA SER A 181 8.31 -1.37 16.79
C SER A 181 7.29 -1.32 17.92
N PHE A 182 7.59 -1.79 19.14
CA PHE A 182 6.66 -1.60 20.26
C PHE A 182 6.88 -0.26 20.97
N ILE A 183 8.11 0.26 21.02
CA ILE A 183 8.41 1.56 21.66
C ILE A 183 7.69 2.70 20.93
N LEU A 184 7.81 2.76 19.60
CA LEU A 184 7.18 3.81 18.80
C LEU A 184 5.65 3.72 18.80
N GLN A 185 5.10 2.53 19.05
CA GLN A 185 3.66 2.30 19.11
C GLN A 185 3.03 2.78 20.41
N ILE A 186 3.79 2.90 21.51
CA ILE A 186 3.29 3.30 22.84
C ILE A 186 2.30 4.49 22.77
N PRO A 187 2.67 5.68 22.26
CA PRO A 187 1.76 6.81 22.29
C PRO A 187 0.49 6.57 21.46
N PHE A 188 0.60 5.89 20.32
CA PHE A 188 -0.52 5.69 19.41
C PHE A 188 -1.49 4.63 19.92
N VAL A 189 -0.96 3.52 20.42
CA VAL A 189 -1.78 2.46 21.01
C VAL A 189 -2.39 2.92 22.33
N TYR A 190 -1.67 3.68 23.16
CA TYR A 190 -2.21 4.19 24.42
C TYR A 190 -3.33 5.21 24.22
N ILE A 191 -3.19 6.14 23.27
CA ILE A 191 -4.17 7.22 23.04
C ILE A 191 -5.36 6.73 22.20
N PHE A 192 -5.09 5.94 21.14
CA PHE A 192 -6.10 5.60 20.14
C PHE A 192 -6.49 4.12 20.12
N GLY A 193 -5.77 3.25 20.84
CA GLY A 193 -6.06 1.81 20.88
C GLY A 193 -5.77 1.06 19.58
N ASP A 194 -5.07 1.67 18.62
CA ASP A 194 -4.81 1.07 17.30
C ASP A 194 -3.36 1.34 16.82
N PRO A 195 -2.55 0.28 16.59
CA PRO A 195 -1.16 0.42 16.14
C PRO A 195 -1.02 0.94 14.70
N ARG A 196 -2.08 0.96 13.90
CA ARG A 196 -2.03 1.41 12.50
C ARG A 196 -1.96 2.93 12.37
N ILE A 197 -2.29 3.66 13.44
CA ILE A 197 -2.25 5.13 13.43
C ILE A 197 -0.81 5.64 13.36
N LEU A 198 0.16 4.94 13.98
CA LEU A 198 1.58 5.22 13.81
C LEU A 198 1.98 5.22 12.32
N LEU A 199 1.52 4.24 11.55
CA LEU A 199 1.84 4.13 10.12
C LEU A 199 1.25 5.30 9.33
N GLY A 200 0.00 5.69 9.62
CA GLY A 200 -0.62 6.85 8.99
C GLY A 200 0.12 8.15 9.33
N PHE A 201 0.57 8.29 10.57
CA PHE A 201 1.36 9.45 11.00
C PHE A 201 2.74 9.48 10.33
N ALA A 202 3.43 8.35 10.26
CA ALA A 202 4.72 8.23 9.58
C ALA A 202 4.62 8.58 8.09
N ASP A 203 3.57 8.11 7.39
CA ASP A 203 3.34 8.45 5.99
C ASP A 203 3.18 9.97 5.78
N ILE A 204 2.49 10.66 6.71
CA ILE A 204 2.33 12.13 6.65
C ILE A 204 3.67 12.83 6.80
N LEU A 205 4.47 12.44 7.79
CA LEU A 205 5.78 13.04 8.03
C LEU A 205 6.69 12.90 6.80
N VAL A 206 6.76 11.69 6.25
CA VAL A 206 7.53 11.41 5.04
C VAL A 206 7.01 12.22 3.84
N ALA A 207 5.70 12.30 3.66
CA ALA A 207 5.09 13.10 2.59
C ALA A 207 5.33 14.61 2.76
N ALA A 208 5.47 15.08 3.99
CA ALA A 208 5.81 16.46 4.33
C ALA A 208 7.33 16.74 4.23
N GLY A 209 8.15 15.71 4.07
CA GLY A 209 9.62 15.83 4.01
C GLY A 209 10.29 16.03 5.36
N LEU A 210 9.65 15.56 6.44
CA LEU A 210 10.19 15.52 7.82
C LEU A 210 10.73 14.12 8.13
#